data_AF-A0A7K1LE55-F1
#
_entry.id   AF-A0A7K1LE55-F1
#
_cell.length_a   1.000
_cell.length_b   1.000
_cell.length_c   1.000
_cell.angle_alpha   90.00
_cell.angle_beta   90.00
_cell.angle_gamma   90.00
#
_symmetry.space_group_name_H-M   'P 1'
#
loop_
_entity.id
_entity.type
_entity.pdbx_description
1 polymer ?
#
loop_
_entity_poly.entity_id
_entity_poly.type
_entity_poly.pdbx_seq_one_letter_code
_entity_poly.pdbx_strand_id
1 'polypeptide(L)'
;MTALDATAPPDIDRLVSEFRATVLPSARDFLKKKISANELRRVWRPYYYDVFHPYDLSVERAWRSVAGSEGRLESGPPQADPAHELPLLHFPVSIAHNNFDRLIEVLAVELGDGTVEATGIPERIVDFAHVVDALYELMTSLAERS
;
A
#
# COMPACT_ATOMS: atom_id res chain seq x y z
N MET A 1 -5.17 9.67 -25.19
CA MET A 1 -4.61 9.36 -23.86
C MET A 1 -4.43 10.70 -23.16
N THR A 2 -5.39 11.08 -22.31
CA THR A 2 -5.37 12.38 -21.63
C THR A 2 -4.23 12.36 -20.61
N ALA A 3 -3.37 13.37 -20.63
CA ALA A 3 -2.33 13.52 -19.61
C ALA A 3 -3.02 13.64 -18.25
N LEU A 4 -2.80 12.66 -17.37
CA LEU A 4 -3.26 12.72 -15.98
C LEU A 4 -2.43 13.77 -15.26
N ASP A 5 -3.11 14.71 -14.61
CA ASP A 5 -2.53 15.83 -13.88
C ASP A 5 -1.71 15.34 -12.67
N ALA A 6 -0.43 15.73 -12.59
CA ALA A 6 0.49 15.33 -11.52
C ALA A 6 0.20 16.04 -10.18
N THR A 7 -0.68 17.03 -10.19
CA THR A 7 -1.12 17.79 -9.00
C THR A 7 -2.45 17.29 -8.44
N ALA A 8 -3.16 16.42 -9.18
CA ALA A 8 -4.41 15.86 -8.71
C ALA A 8 -4.17 14.89 -7.54
N PRO A 9 -4.97 14.97 -6.46
CA PRO A 9 -4.83 14.05 -5.34
C PRO A 9 -5.15 12.60 -5.77
N PRO A 10 -4.41 11.61 -5.26
CA PRO A 10 -4.73 10.20 -5.46
C PRO A 10 -6.13 9.86 -4.95
N ASP A 11 -6.84 8.96 -5.63
CA ASP A 11 -8.18 8.49 -5.23
C ASP A 11 -8.12 7.57 -4.01
N ILE A 12 -7.99 8.17 -2.83
CA ILE A 12 -7.88 7.49 -1.55
C ILE A 12 -9.20 6.83 -1.12
N ASP A 13 -10.35 7.42 -1.47
CA ASP A 13 -11.67 6.90 -1.11
C ASP A 13 -11.93 5.54 -1.76
N ARG A 14 -11.61 5.40 -3.05
CA ARG A 14 -11.67 4.12 -3.73
C ARG A 14 -10.73 3.10 -3.10
N LEU A 15 -9.51 3.51 -2.75
CA LEU A 15 -8.52 2.63 -2.13
C LEU A 15 -9.03 2.09 -0.78
N VAL A 16 -9.54 2.97 0.09
CA VAL A 16 -10.12 2.61 1.40
C VAL A 16 -11.31 1.67 1.24
N SER A 17 -12.22 1.99 0.32
CA SER A 17 -13.42 1.19 0.06
C SER A 17 -13.06 -0.24 -0.36
N GLU A 18 -12.16 -0.39 -1.33
CA GLU A 18 -11.72 -1.69 -1.84
C GLU A 18 -10.90 -2.47 -0.80
N PHE A 19 -10.04 -1.80 -0.03
CA PHE A 19 -9.29 -2.44 1.05
C PHE A 19 -10.22 -3.00 2.12
N ARG A 20 -11.25 -2.24 2.49
CA ARG A 20 -12.27 -2.66 3.46
C ARG A 20 -13.12 -3.83 2.94
N ALA A 21 -13.48 -3.81 1.65
CA ALA A 21 -14.30 -4.85 1.05
C ALA A 21 -13.54 -6.16 0.82
N THR A 22 -12.25 -6.08 0.52
CA THR A 22 -11.47 -7.23 0.01
C THR A 22 -10.35 -7.65 0.96
N VAL A 23 -9.49 -6.71 1.36
CA VAL A 23 -8.27 -7.02 2.11
C VAL A 23 -8.58 -7.33 3.58
N LEU A 24 -9.33 -6.47 4.27
CA LEU A 24 -9.66 -6.69 5.69
C LEU A 24 -10.34 -8.06 5.97
N PRO A 25 -11.35 -8.51 5.19
CA PRO A 25 -11.96 -9.82 5.40
C PRO A 25 -10.97 -10.97 5.21
N SER A 26 -10.13 -10.91 4.16
CA SER A 26 -9.13 -11.95 3.87
C SER A 26 -8.04 -12.01 4.93
N ALA A 27 -7.52 -10.86 5.39
CA ALA A 27 -6.56 -10.77 6.48
C ALA A 27 -7.14 -11.39 7.77
N ARG A 28 -8.39 -11.06 8.11
CA ARG A 28 -9.09 -11.66 9.26
C ARG A 28 -9.25 -13.16 9.12
N ASP A 29 -9.61 -13.66 7.94
CA ASP A 29 -9.80 -15.09 7.72
C ASP A 29 -8.47 -15.85 7.73
N PHE A 30 -7.37 -15.24 7.26
CA PHE A 30 -6.01 -15.79 7.38
C PHE A 30 -5.56 -15.88 8.85
N LEU A 31 -5.71 -14.79 9.62
CA LEU A 31 -5.41 -14.75 11.05
C LEU A 31 -6.26 -15.75 11.86
N LYS A 32 -7.49 -16.02 11.41
CA LYS A 32 -8.38 -17.04 11.98
C LYS A 32 -8.14 -18.45 11.45
N LYS A 33 -7.06 -18.68 10.69
CA LYS A 33 -6.63 -19.99 10.17
C LYS A 33 -7.64 -20.62 9.20
N LYS A 34 -8.47 -19.81 8.55
CA LYS A 34 -9.51 -20.29 7.63
C LYS A 34 -9.05 -20.38 6.19
N ILE A 35 -8.05 -19.59 5.82
CA ILE A 35 -7.44 -19.59 4.49
C ILE A 35 -5.94 -19.77 4.62
N SER A 36 -5.33 -20.35 3.60
CA SER A 36 -3.89 -20.49 3.45
C SER A 36 -3.20 -19.17 3.06
N ALA A 37 -1.87 -19.14 3.17
CA ALA A 37 -1.09 -18.00 2.69
C ALA A 37 -1.21 -17.81 1.16
N ASN A 38 -1.27 -18.89 0.39
CA ASN A 38 -1.52 -18.83 -1.06
C ASN A 38 -2.93 -18.32 -1.41
N GLU A 39 -3.94 -18.61 -0.60
CA GLU A 39 -5.28 -18.02 -0.78
C GLU A 39 -5.30 -16.54 -0.44
N LEU A 40 -4.66 -16.13 0.66
CA LEU A 40 -4.47 -14.72 1.00
C LEU A 40 -3.79 -13.96 -0.15
N ARG A 41 -2.68 -14.51 -0.67
CA ARG A 41 -1.97 -13.95 -1.83
C ARG A 41 -2.86 -13.83 -3.06
N ARG A 42 -3.71 -14.83 -3.32
CA ARG A 42 -4.66 -14.83 -4.45
C ARG A 42 -5.68 -13.69 -4.35
N VAL A 43 -6.13 -13.35 -3.14
CA VAL A 43 -7.03 -12.22 -2.90
C VAL A 43 -6.28 -10.89 -2.98
N TRP A 44 -5.07 -10.83 -2.43
CA TRP A 44 -4.24 -9.63 -2.41
C TRP A 44 -3.81 -9.15 -3.80
N ARG A 45 -3.36 -10.06 -4.67
CA ARG A 45 -2.75 -9.67 -5.96
C ARG A 45 -3.67 -8.83 -6.86
N PRO A 46 -4.94 -9.20 -7.11
CA PRO A 46 -5.84 -8.35 -7.89
C PRO A 46 -6.02 -6.97 -7.26
N TYR A 47 -6.22 -6.88 -5.93
CA TYR A 47 -6.27 -5.59 -5.24
C TYR A 47 -4.99 -4.76 -5.46
N TYR A 48 -3.83 -5.39 -5.31
CA TYR A 48 -2.54 -4.71 -5.46
C TYR A 48 -2.34 -4.13 -6.86
N TYR A 49 -2.57 -4.93 -7.91
CA TYR A 49 -2.30 -4.51 -9.29
C TYR A 49 -3.42 -3.68 -9.92
N ASP A 50 -4.69 -3.95 -9.59
CA ASP A 50 -5.82 -3.33 -10.27
C ASP A 50 -6.38 -2.11 -9.51
N VAL A 51 -6.17 -2.04 -8.18
CA VAL A 51 -6.66 -0.95 -7.32
C VAL A 51 -5.51 -0.07 -6.82
N PHE A 52 -4.54 -0.67 -6.13
CA PHE A 52 -3.45 0.10 -5.51
C PHE A 52 -2.45 0.63 -6.54
N HIS A 53 -2.04 -0.16 -7.54
CA HIS A 53 -1.00 0.28 -8.47
C HIS A 53 -1.35 1.57 -9.26
N PRO A 54 -2.60 1.78 -9.75
CA PRO A 54 -3.01 3.06 -10.32
C PRO A 54 -2.88 4.24 -9.34
N TYR A 55 -3.21 4.02 -8.07
CA TYR A 55 -3.03 5.01 -6.99
C TYR A 55 -1.54 5.31 -6.79
N ASP A 56 -0.69 4.28 -6.70
CA ASP A 56 0.76 4.43 -6.50
C ASP A 56 1.42 5.23 -7.63
N LEU A 57 1.02 4.96 -8.88
CA LEU A 57 1.51 5.70 -10.05
C LEU A 57 1.15 7.19 -10.00
N SER A 58 0.05 7.59 -9.34
CA SER A 58 -0.30 9.00 -9.17
C SER A 58 0.64 9.69 -8.16
N VAL A 59 0.94 9.03 -7.04
CA VAL A 59 1.90 9.49 -6.03
C VAL A 59 3.31 9.59 -6.64
N GLU A 60 3.73 8.57 -7.38
CA GLU A 60 5.04 8.52 -8.03
C GLU A 60 5.23 9.63 -9.07
N ARG A 61 4.16 10.00 -9.80
CA ARG A 61 4.22 11.13 -10.74
C ARG A 61 4.40 12.46 -10.03
N ALA A 62 3.63 12.71 -8.97
CA ALA A 62 3.78 13.91 -8.17
C ALA A 62 5.22 14.02 -7.61
N TRP A 63 5.75 12.89 -7.14
CA TRP A 63 7.15 12.83 -6.70
C TRP A 63 8.16 13.16 -7.79
N ARG A 64 8.05 12.53 -8.96
CA ARG A 64 8.96 12.79 -10.09
C ARG A 64 8.89 14.24 -10.56
N SER A 65 7.70 14.85 -10.50
CA SER A 65 7.47 16.25 -10.84
C SER A 65 8.18 17.19 -9.85
N VAL A 66 8.10 16.91 -8.54
CA VAL A 66 8.78 17.70 -7.48
C VAL A 66 10.27 17.47 -7.43
N ALA A 67 10.71 16.24 -7.63
CA ALA A 67 12.10 15.87 -7.43
C ALA A 67 13.04 16.56 -8.42
N GLY A 68 12.53 17.18 -9.49
CA GLY A 68 13.28 18.05 -10.42
C GLY A 68 14.53 17.42 -11.04
N SER A 69 14.74 16.12 -10.84
CA SER A 69 16.07 15.55 -10.96
C SER A 69 16.28 15.09 -12.39
N GLU A 70 17.12 15.84 -13.12
CA GLU A 70 17.87 15.32 -14.27
C GLU A 70 18.96 14.31 -13.84
N GLY A 71 19.02 13.91 -12.57
CA GLY A 71 20.10 13.10 -11.98
C GLY A 71 21.29 13.91 -11.46
N ARG A 72 21.17 15.23 -11.32
CA ARG A 72 22.21 16.11 -10.75
C ARG A 72 21.86 16.53 -9.32
N LEU A 73 22.88 16.67 -8.47
CA LEU A 73 22.74 17.18 -7.10
C LEU A 73 22.32 18.66 -7.15
N GLU A 74 21.13 18.98 -6.64
CA GLU A 74 20.67 20.36 -6.52
C GLU A 74 21.36 21.05 -5.33
N SER A 75 21.73 22.32 -5.53
CA SER A 75 22.34 23.19 -4.52
C SER A 75 21.24 24.03 -3.87
N GLY A 76 20.69 23.57 -2.76
CA GLY A 76 19.75 24.33 -1.94
C GLY A 76 18.97 23.45 -0.97
N PRO A 77 18.40 24.01 0.11
CA PRO A 77 17.43 23.26 0.92
C PRO A 77 16.22 22.90 0.04
N PRO A 78 15.72 21.65 0.09
CA PRO A 78 14.55 21.27 -0.70
C PRO A 78 13.35 22.11 -0.26
N GLN A 79 12.91 23.04 -1.11
CA GLN A 79 11.60 23.66 -0.94
C GLN A 79 10.59 22.73 -1.59
N ALA A 80 9.75 22.08 -0.77
CA ALA A 80 8.62 21.31 -1.28
C ALA A 80 7.71 22.30 -2.03
N ASP A 81 7.58 22.12 -3.34
CA ASP A 81 6.64 22.89 -4.16
C ASP A 81 5.21 22.70 -3.60
N PRO A 82 4.53 23.78 -3.13
CA PRO A 82 3.19 23.69 -2.56
C PRO A 82 2.18 23.03 -3.49
N ALA A 83 2.40 23.07 -4.82
CA ALA A 83 1.52 22.42 -5.80
C ALA A 83 1.46 20.89 -5.65
N HIS A 84 2.40 20.28 -4.92
CA HIS A 84 2.53 18.84 -4.76
C HIS A 84 2.42 18.38 -3.31
N GLU A 85 2.16 19.28 -2.36
CA GLU A 85 2.06 18.94 -0.94
C GLU A 85 1.01 17.85 -0.70
N LEU A 86 -0.19 18.02 -1.28
CA LEU A 86 -1.29 17.06 -1.15
C LEU A 86 -0.92 15.66 -1.65
N PRO A 87 -0.51 15.44 -2.92
CA PRO A 87 -0.15 14.09 -3.36
C PRO A 87 1.08 13.51 -2.63
N LEU A 88 2.00 14.34 -2.14
CA LEU A 88 3.14 13.86 -1.35
C LEU A 88 2.75 13.36 0.05
N LEU A 89 1.63 13.81 0.63
CA LEU A 89 1.11 13.25 1.89
C LEU A 89 0.74 11.77 1.78
N HIS A 90 0.53 11.26 0.56
CA HIS A 90 0.15 9.88 0.30
C HIS A 90 1.35 8.92 0.19
N PHE A 91 2.59 9.42 0.21
CA PHE A 91 3.81 8.60 0.17
C PHE A 91 3.86 7.46 1.19
N PRO A 92 3.51 7.70 2.47
CA PRO A 92 3.49 6.64 3.46
C PRO A 92 2.54 5.49 3.09
N VAL A 93 1.42 5.76 2.41
CA VAL A 93 0.48 4.73 1.94
C VAL A 93 1.13 3.85 0.87
N SER A 94 1.83 4.46 -0.09
CA SER A 94 2.57 3.75 -1.13
C SER A 94 3.66 2.85 -0.54
N ILE A 95 4.45 3.37 0.40
CA ILE A 95 5.52 2.60 1.05
C ILE A 95 4.91 1.42 1.83
N ALA A 96 3.85 1.66 2.59
CA ALA A 96 3.23 0.63 3.42
C ALA A 96 2.62 -0.50 2.58
N HIS A 97 1.93 -0.20 1.48
CA HIS A 97 1.41 -1.23 0.56
C HIS A 97 2.52 -2.07 -0.07
N ASN A 98 3.61 -1.45 -0.54
CA ASN A 98 4.74 -2.15 -1.11
C ASN A 98 5.42 -3.09 -0.09
N ASN A 99 5.52 -2.66 1.17
CA ASN A 99 6.06 -3.50 2.23
C ASN A 99 5.11 -4.64 2.61
N PHE A 100 3.80 -4.37 2.61
CA PHE A 100 2.79 -5.38 2.89
C PHE A 100 2.73 -6.45 1.79
N ASP A 101 2.89 -6.07 0.52
CA ASP A 101 3.02 -6.99 -0.60
C ASP A 101 4.19 -7.96 -0.39
N ARG A 102 5.37 -7.43 -0.05
CA ARG A 102 6.55 -8.24 0.26
C ARG A 102 6.31 -9.21 1.42
N LEU A 103 5.62 -8.77 2.47
CA LEU A 103 5.28 -9.63 3.61
C LEU A 103 4.35 -10.77 3.17
N ILE A 104 3.33 -10.49 2.36
CA ILE A 104 2.42 -11.52 1.82
C ILE A 104 3.17 -12.52 0.94
N GLU A 105 4.08 -12.06 0.08
CA GLU A 105 4.90 -12.94 -0.75
C GLU A 105 5.82 -13.83 0.10
N VAL A 106 6.43 -13.29 1.16
CA VAL A 106 7.24 -14.08 2.12
C VAL A 106 6.38 -15.14 2.81
N LEU A 107 5.19 -14.77 3.30
CA LEU A 107 4.27 -15.72 3.95
C LEU A 107 3.82 -16.82 2.98
N ALA A 108 3.56 -16.47 1.71
CA ALA A 108 3.18 -17.45 0.69
C ALA A 108 4.32 -18.42 0.37
N VAL A 109 5.57 -17.95 0.33
CA VAL A 109 6.74 -18.83 0.15
C VAL A 109 6.99 -19.71 1.36
N GLU A 110 6.84 -19.16 2.57
CA GLU A 110 7.05 -19.90 3.83
C GLU A 110 5.99 -20.98 4.05
N LEU A 111 4.72 -20.61 3.93
CA LEU A 111 3.59 -21.44 4.36
C LEU A 111 2.93 -22.18 3.22
N GLY A 112 3.04 -21.69 1.97
CA GLY A 112 2.35 -22.25 0.81
C GLY A 112 0.85 -22.37 1.02
N ASP A 113 0.35 -23.60 0.96
CA ASP A 113 -1.06 -23.93 1.20
C ASP A 113 -1.39 -24.14 2.69
N GLY A 114 -0.43 -23.90 3.58
CA GLY A 114 -0.61 -23.90 5.04
C GLY A 114 -1.22 -22.61 5.57
N THR A 115 -1.73 -22.69 6.81
CA THR A 115 -2.28 -21.55 7.57
C THR A 115 -1.24 -20.99 8.54
N VAL A 116 -1.60 -19.92 9.26
CA VAL A 116 -0.70 -19.25 10.23
C VAL A 116 -0.17 -20.17 11.35
N GLU A 117 -0.76 -21.34 11.60
CA GLU A 117 -0.24 -22.29 12.60
C GLU A 117 1.03 -23.00 12.14
N ALA A 118 1.27 -23.07 10.83
CA ALA A 118 2.43 -23.73 10.27
C ALA A 118 3.70 -22.85 10.27
N THR A 119 3.59 -21.60 10.72
CA THR A 119 4.75 -20.69 10.76
C THR A 119 5.76 -21.12 11.82
N GLY A 120 7.03 -21.06 11.45
CA GLY A 120 8.13 -21.19 12.40
C GLY A 120 8.45 -19.87 13.11
N ILE A 121 7.82 -18.76 12.72
CA ILE A 121 8.15 -17.39 13.16
C ILE A 121 6.85 -16.65 13.53
N PRO A 122 6.30 -16.86 14.72
CA PRO A 122 5.03 -16.27 15.16
C PRO A 122 4.99 -14.74 15.05
N GLU A 123 6.14 -14.07 15.21
CA GLU A 123 6.28 -12.62 15.09
C GLU A 123 5.82 -12.10 13.73
N ARG A 124 5.98 -12.88 12.64
CA ARG A 124 5.52 -12.48 11.31
C ARG A 124 4.00 -12.35 11.23
N ILE A 125 3.27 -13.14 12.00
CA ILE A 125 1.80 -13.10 12.04
C ILE A 125 1.33 -11.88 12.84
N VAL A 126 2.08 -11.52 13.89
CA VAL A 126 1.85 -10.30 14.68
C VAL A 126 2.14 -9.06 13.82
N ASP A 127 3.28 -9.04 13.13
CA ASP A 127 3.63 -7.96 12.20
C ASP A 127 2.59 -7.82 11.08
N PHE A 128 2.12 -8.93 10.52
CA PHE A 128 1.04 -8.93 9.52
C PHE A 128 -0.23 -8.25 10.05
N ALA A 129 -0.70 -8.62 11.24
CA ALA A 129 -1.88 -8.01 11.84
C ALA A 129 -1.69 -6.50 12.07
N HIS A 130 -0.54 -6.11 12.63
CA HIS A 130 -0.24 -4.70 12.88
C HIS A 130 -0.15 -3.88 11.60
N VAL A 131 0.48 -4.41 10.54
CA VAL A 131 0.59 -3.69 9.26
C VAL A 131 -0.79 -3.50 8.63
N VAL A 132 -1.68 -4.49 8.69
CA VAL A 132 -3.05 -4.37 8.17
C VAL A 132 -3.82 -3.25 8.89
N ASP A 133 -3.80 -3.26 10.22
CA ASP A 133 -4.52 -2.27 11.03
C ASP A 133 -3.93 -0.86 10.81
N ALA A 134 -2.61 -0.72 10.92
CA ALA A 134 -1.93 0.57 10.74
C ALA A 134 -2.10 1.14 9.33
N LEU A 135 -2.09 0.28 8.30
CA LEU A 135 -2.33 0.70 6.92
C LEU A 135 -3.76 1.20 6.74
N TYR A 136 -4.75 0.50 7.30
CA TYR A 136 -6.14 0.93 7.23
C TYR A 136 -6.38 2.27 7.95
N GLU A 137 -5.81 2.43 9.15
CA GLU A 137 -5.87 3.68 9.91
C GLU A 137 -5.23 4.83 9.14
N LEU A 138 -4.03 4.61 8.57
CA LEU A 138 -3.33 5.62 7.78
C LEU A 138 -4.18 6.07 6.58
N MET A 139 -4.71 5.14 5.79
CA MET A 139 -5.54 5.49 4.63
C MET A 139 -6.81 6.24 5.02
N THR A 140 -7.49 5.77 6.08
CA THR A 140 -8.72 6.42 6.58
C THR A 140 -8.42 7.84 7.05
N SER A 141 -7.31 8.05 7.76
CA SER A 141 -6.89 9.37 8.24
C SER A 141 -6.58 10.36 7.12
N LEU A 142 -6.19 9.87 5.93
CA LEU A 142 -5.96 10.69 4.74
C LEU A 142 -7.26 10.96 3.99
N ALA A 143 -8.15 9.96 3.89
CA ALA A 143 -9.48 10.14 3.30
C ALA A 143 -10.30 11.21 4.06
N GLU A 144 -10.21 11.25 5.39
CA GLU A 144 -10.86 12.27 6.22
C GLU A 144 -10.30 13.69 6.03
N ARG A 145 -9.12 13.82 5.40
CA ARG A 145 -8.45 15.10 5.11
C ARG A 145 -8.64 15.57 3.66
N SER A 146 -9.25 14.73 2.83
CA SER A 146 -9.40 14.93 1.37
C SER A 146 -10.64 15.74 1.02
#